data_AF-A0A0M8PD68-F1
#
_entry.id   AF-A0A0M8PD68-F1
#
_cell.length_a   1.000
_cell.length_b   1.000
_cell.length_c   1.000
_cell.angle_alpha   90.00
_cell.angle_beta   90.00
_cell.angle_gamma   90.00
#
_symmetry.space_group_name_H-M   'P 1'
#
loop_
_entity.id
_entity.type
_entity.pdbx_description
1 polymer ?
#
loop_
_entity_poly.entity_id
_entity_poly.type
_entity_poly.pdbx_seq_one_letter_code
_entity_poly.pdbx_strand_id
1 'polypeptide(L)'
;MTAIEYGKCAVSYDELHFKALQLVHLIRQESPKPGTPIAIAIPRGVNHILAQIAIAYAGGTCVPLDTKHPDVFLQKLVQNLDVKLALVDIDNWSRHLEIDNILVDHTPSPELSDEEF
;
A
#
# COMPACT_ATOMS: atom_id res chain seq x y z
N MET A 1 -20.35 -9.32 -1.24
CA MET A 1 -20.54 -7.98 -0.64
C MET A 1 -19.31 -7.15 -0.93
N THR A 2 -19.48 -5.96 -1.49
CA THR A 2 -18.38 -5.04 -1.85
C THR A 2 -17.83 -4.36 -0.59
N ALA A 3 -16.50 -4.30 -0.47
CA ALA A 3 -15.80 -3.67 0.66
C ALA A 3 -15.35 -2.25 0.32
N ILE A 4 -14.87 -2.04 -0.91
CA ILE A 4 -14.32 -0.76 -1.37
C ILE A 4 -14.83 -0.48 -2.77
N GLU A 5 -15.35 0.73 -2.97
CA GLU A 5 -15.70 1.27 -4.27
C GLU A 5 -14.92 2.56 -4.51
N TYR A 6 -14.22 2.63 -5.63
CA TYR A 6 -13.48 3.82 -6.05
C TYR A 6 -13.62 4.01 -7.56
N GLY A 7 -14.45 4.97 -7.97
CA GLY A 7 -14.77 5.18 -9.38
C GLY A 7 -15.50 3.98 -9.97
N LYS A 8 -14.88 3.29 -10.93
CA LYS A 8 -15.41 2.07 -11.56
C LYS A 8 -14.85 0.77 -10.98
N CYS A 9 -13.99 0.86 -9.97
CA CYS A 9 -13.40 -0.30 -9.32
C CYS A 9 -14.19 -0.64 -8.07
N ALA A 10 -14.75 -1.84 -8.03
CA ALA A 10 -15.35 -2.44 -6.84
C ALA A 10 -14.48 -3.63 -6.43
N VAL A 11 -14.23 -3.78 -5.13
CA VAL A 11 -13.44 -4.89 -4.58
C VAL A 11 -14.22 -5.54 -3.46
N SER A 12 -14.36 -6.86 -3.52
CA SER A 12 -15.00 -7.64 -2.47
C SER A 12 -14.11 -7.75 -1.22
N TYR A 13 -14.72 -8.07 -0.07
CA TYR A 13 -13.96 -8.31 1.16
C TYR A 13 -12.92 -9.43 1.01
N ASP A 14 -13.28 -10.50 0.30
CA ASP A 14 -12.43 -11.68 0.13
C ASP A 14 -11.20 -11.36 -0.73
N GLU A 15 -11.39 -10.66 -1.85
CA GLU A 15 -10.28 -10.21 -2.71
C GLU A 15 -9.36 -9.24 -1.98
N LEU A 16 -9.94 -8.29 -1.23
CA LEU A 16 -9.18 -7.33 -0.44
C LEU A 16 -8.34 -8.05 0.61
N HIS A 17 -8.94 -9.00 1.33
CA HIS A 17 -8.26 -9.76 2.37
C HIS A 17 -7.12 -10.61 1.79
N PHE A 18 -7.38 -11.33 0.70
CA PHE A 18 -6.37 -12.17 0.06
C PHE A 18 -5.17 -11.36 -0.43
N LYS A 19 -5.41 -10.23 -1.10
CA LYS A 19 -4.34 -9.33 -1.55
C LYS A 19 -3.61 -8.69 -0.37
N ALA A 20 -4.31 -8.33 0.70
CA ALA A 20 -3.66 -7.77 1.89
C ALA A 20 -2.71 -8.79 2.52
N LEU A 21 -3.12 -10.07 2.60
CA LEU A 21 -2.26 -11.15 3.09
C LEU A 21 -1.04 -11.39 2.19
N GLN A 22 -1.18 -11.32 0.86
CA GLN A 22 -0.04 -11.40 -0.05
C GLN A 22 0.95 -10.25 0.22
N LEU A 23 0.44 -9.03 0.39
CA LEU A 23 1.29 -7.89 0.71
C LEU A 23 1.97 -8.02 2.07
N VAL A 24 1.29 -8.57 3.08
CA VAL A 24 1.88 -8.88 4.39
C VAL A 24 3.05 -9.84 4.25
N HIS A 25 2.96 -10.83 3.37
CA HIS A 25 4.06 -11.75 3.13
C HIS A 25 5.30 -11.02 2.59
N LEU A 26 5.10 -10.13 1.59
CA LEU A 26 6.18 -9.30 1.05
C LEU A 26 6.78 -8.38 2.12
N ILE A 27 5.93 -7.69 2.89
CA ILE A 27 6.38 -6.84 4.00
C ILE A 27 7.20 -7.65 5.00
N ARG A 28 6.78 -8.88 5.35
CA ARG A 28 7.50 -9.73 6.31
C ARG A 28 8.82 -10.28 5.79
N GLN A 29 9.00 -10.42 4.47
CA GLN A 29 10.29 -10.82 3.89
C GLN A 29 11.37 -9.78 4.18
N GLU A 30 11.01 -8.50 4.25
CA GLU A 30 11.89 -7.41 4.67
C GLU A 30 12.18 -7.40 6.19
N SER A 31 11.74 -8.42 6.93
CA SER A 31 11.95 -8.62 8.36
C SER A 31 11.60 -7.42 9.28
N PRO A 32 10.48 -6.70 9.07
CA PRO A 32 10.06 -5.60 9.93
C PRO A 32 9.73 -6.13 11.32
N LYS A 33 10.13 -5.37 12.34
CA LYS A 33 9.73 -5.62 13.72
C LYS A 33 8.32 -5.07 13.93
N PRO A 34 7.55 -5.60 14.89
CA PRO A 34 6.31 -4.94 15.32
C PRO A 34 6.56 -3.47 15.65
N GLY A 35 5.73 -2.58 15.13
CA GLY A 35 5.86 -1.14 15.26
C GLY A 35 6.80 -0.47 14.25
N THR A 36 7.48 -1.22 13.36
CA THR A 36 8.32 -0.64 12.31
C THR A 36 7.49 0.32 11.45
N PRO A 37 7.96 1.57 11.24
CA PRO A 37 7.27 2.54 10.42
C PRO A 37 7.45 2.18 8.93
N ILE A 38 6.33 2.08 8.23
CA ILE A 38 6.24 1.76 6.80
C ILE A 38 5.54 2.92 6.11
N ALA A 39 6.22 3.52 5.14
CA ALA A 39 5.67 4.62 4.36
C ALA A 39 4.62 4.14 3.35
N ILE A 40 3.63 4.97 3.06
CA ILE A 40 2.70 4.78 1.95
C ILE A 40 2.82 6.00 1.03
N ALA A 41 3.39 5.82 -0.15
CA ALA A 41 3.43 6.82 -1.22
C ALA A 41 2.51 6.40 -2.38
N ILE A 42 1.24 6.15 -2.05
CA ILE A 42 0.20 5.73 -2.97
C ILE A 42 -0.92 6.77 -2.90
N PRO A 43 -1.42 7.31 -4.03
CA PRO A 43 -2.56 8.21 -4.04
C PRO A 43 -3.81 7.53 -3.49
N ARG A 44 -4.79 8.33 -3.04
CA ARG A 44 -6.04 7.79 -2.49
C ARG A 44 -6.76 6.92 -3.52
N GLY A 45 -7.19 5.73 -3.09
CA GLY A 45 -7.86 4.74 -3.92
C GLY A 45 -7.84 3.37 -3.24
N VAL A 46 -8.20 2.32 -3.98
CA VAL A 46 -8.19 0.92 -3.48
C VAL A 46 -6.81 0.52 -2.95
N ASN A 47 -5.74 0.80 -3.70
CA ASN A 47 -4.36 0.47 -3.32
C ASN A 47 -3.94 1.11 -1.99
N HIS A 48 -4.42 2.32 -1.72
CA HIS A 48 -4.10 3.03 -0.48
C HIS A 48 -4.69 2.32 0.74
N ILE A 49 -5.96 1.88 0.65
CA ILE A 49 -6.63 1.16 1.74
C ILE A 49 -6.03 -0.24 1.88
N LEU A 50 -5.77 -0.93 0.77
CA LEU A 50 -5.09 -2.23 0.75
C LEU A 50 -3.74 -2.17 1.48
N ALA A 51 -2.92 -1.15 1.17
CA ALA A 51 -1.64 -0.91 1.82
C ALA A 51 -1.78 -0.68 3.34
N GLN A 52 -2.74 0.13 3.77
CA GLN A 52 -2.99 0.38 5.19
C GLN A 52 -3.39 -0.90 5.95
N ILE A 53 -4.28 -1.72 5.38
CA ILE A 53 -4.72 -2.98 5.99
C ILE A 53 -3.54 -3.96 6.08
N ALA A 54 -2.75 -4.06 5.02
CA ALA A 54 -1.58 -4.94 5.03
C ALA A 54 -0.53 -4.52 6.05
N ILE A 55 -0.25 -3.22 6.22
CA ILE A 55 0.65 -2.73 7.28
C ILE A 55 0.09 -3.09 8.66
N ALA A 56 -1.21 -2.90 8.88
CA ALA A 56 -1.86 -3.25 10.14
C ALA A 56 -1.75 -4.76 10.44
N TYR A 57 -1.96 -5.62 9.44
CA TYR A 57 -1.81 -7.08 9.56
C TYR A 57 -0.36 -7.52 9.77
N ALA A 58 0.60 -6.79 9.19
CA ALA A 58 2.02 -7.00 9.42
C ALA A 58 2.46 -6.55 10.82
N GLY A 59 1.63 -5.76 11.52
CA GLY A 59 1.95 -5.16 12.82
C GLY A 59 2.87 -3.95 12.72
N GLY A 60 2.95 -3.31 11.54
CA GLY A 60 3.72 -2.10 11.30
C GLY A 60 2.94 -0.82 11.61
N THR A 61 3.64 0.31 11.56
CA THR A 61 3.05 1.64 11.72
C THR A 61 2.95 2.31 10.36
N CYS A 62 1.75 2.74 9.97
CA CYS A 62 1.54 3.42 8.69
C CYS A 62 2.00 4.89 8.73
N VAL A 63 2.87 5.29 7.80
CA VAL A 63 3.31 6.68 7.59
C VAL A 63 2.84 7.16 6.22
N PRO A 64 1.77 7.95 6.11
CA PRO A 64 1.30 8.44 4.81
C PRO A 64 2.26 9.50 4.26
N LEU A 65 2.80 9.27 3.06
CA LEU A 65 3.55 10.25 2.30
C LEU A 65 2.62 10.92 1.28
N ASP A 66 2.50 12.24 1.34
CA ASP A 66 1.77 12.98 0.32
C ASP A 66 2.65 13.14 -0.92
N THR A 67 2.29 12.41 -1.97
CA THR A 67 3.02 12.35 -3.24
C THR A 67 3.05 13.69 -3.99
N LYS A 68 2.23 14.67 -3.59
CA LYS A 68 2.25 16.04 -4.14
C LYS A 68 3.45 16.87 -3.64
N HIS A 69 4.11 16.44 -2.56
CA HIS A 69 5.31 17.12 -2.09
C HIS A 69 6.54 16.74 -2.92
N PRO A 70 7.54 17.63 -3.01
CA PRO A 70 8.80 17.33 -3.68
C PRO A 70 9.59 16.25 -2.94
N ASP A 71 10.39 15.48 -3.69
CA ASP A 71 11.15 14.33 -3.17
C ASP A 71 12.06 14.69 -2.00
N VAL A 72 12.73 15.86 -2.06
CA VAL A 72 13.61 16.34 -0.98
C VAL A 72 12.87 16.49 0.35
N PHE A 73 11.58 16.84 0.33
CA PHE A 73 10.77 16.92 1.55
C PHE A 73 10.40 15.54 2.08
N LEU A 74 10.00 14.62 1.18
CA LEU A 74 9.66 13.25 1.55
C LEU A 74 10.87 12.48 2.08
N GLN A 75 12.04 12.64 1.46
CA GLN A 75 13.31 12.07 1.94
C GLN A 75 13.60 12.50 3.39
N LYS A 76 13.47 13.81 3.68
CA LYS A 76 13.66 14.31 5.05
C LYS A 76 12.68 13.70 6.03
N LEU A 77 11.41 13.52 5.63
CA LEU A 77 10.39 12.91 6.49
C LEU A 77 10.73 11.45 6.79
N VAL A 78 11.06 10.68 5.75
CA VAL A 78 11.45 9.27 5.84
C VAL A 78 12.68 9.09 6.73
N GLN A 79 13.71 9.92 6.53
CA GLN A 79 14.93 9.91 7.35
C GLN A 79 14.64 10.26 8.81
N ASN A 80 13.82 11.27 9.08
CA ASN A 80 13.45 11.67 10.44
C ASN A 80 12.65 10.60 11.19
N LEU A 81 11.90 9.77 10.46
CA LEU A 81 11.04 8.73 11.01
C LEU A 81 11.72 7.34 11.03
N ASP A 82 12.99 7.24 10.62
CA ASP A 82 13.72 5.96 10.43
C ASP A 82 12.91 4.93 9.64
N VAL A 83 12.17 5.40 8.63
CA VAL A 83 11.42 4.55 7.71
C VAL A 83 12.41 3.89 6.76
N LYS A 84 12.33 2.57 6.63
CA LYS A 84 13.20 1.77 5.74
C LYS A 84 12.46 1.14 4.57
N LEU A 85 11.14 1.11 4.66
CA LEU A 85 10.26 0.46 3.70
C LEU A 85 9.12 1.40 3.31
N ALA A 86 8.88 1.55 2.02
CA ALA A 86 7.71 2.23 1.46
C ALA A 86 6.88 1.31 0.58
N LEU A 87 5.57 1.41 0.73
CA LEU A 87 4.58 0.91 -0.21
C LEU A 87 4.32 2.00 -1.25
N VAL A 88 4.56 1.69 -2.52
CA VAL A 88 4.46 2.63 -3.63
C VAL A 88 3.60 2.04 -4.75
N ASP A 89 3.03 2.89 -5.60
CA ASP A 89 2.41 2.47 -6.86
C ASP A 89 3.40 2.59 -8.02
N ILE A 90 2.94 2.25 -9.23
CA ILE A 90 3.76 2.29 -10.45
C ILE A 90 4.27 3.72 -10.75
N ASP A 91 3.46 4.74 -10.45
CA ASP A 91 3.77 6.14 -10.73
C ASP A 91 4.81 6.69 -9.75
N ASN A 92 4.81 6.22 -8.49
CA ASN A 92 5.72 6.66 -7.43
C ASN A 92 6.92 5.74 -7.25
N TRP A 93 7.02 4.61 -7.98
CA TRP A 93 8.15 3.68 -7.91
C TRP A 93 9.50 4.34 -8.23
N SER A 94 9.52 5.27 -9.20
CA SER A 94 10.75 5.93 -9.66
C SER A 94 11.26 7.02 -8.71
N ARG A 95 10.60 7.23 -7.57
CA ARG A 95 11.01 8.24 -6.58
C ARG A 95 12.21 7.75 -5.81
N HIS A 96 13.26 8.57 -5.78
CA HIS A 96 14.52 8.23 -5.12
C HIS A 96 14.42 8.57 -3.63
N LEU A 97 13.70 7.76 -2.85
CA LEU A 97 13.51 8.00 -1.41
C LEU A 97 14.58 7.35 -0.53
N GLU A 98 15.61 6.74 -1.13
CA GLU A 98 16.72 6.05 -0.43
C GLU A 98 16.26 4.93 0.53
N ILE A 99 15.11 4.32 0.23
CA ILE A 99 14.48 3.25 1.01
C ILE A 99 14.00 2.13 0.10
N ASP A 100 13.74 0.97 0.68
CA ASP A 100 13.19 -0.17 -0.04
C ASP A 100 11.74 0.10 -0.42
N ASN A 101 11.39 -0.23 -1.66
CA ASN A 101 10.06 0.01 -2.22
C ASN A 101 9.38 -1.33 -2.53
N ILE A 102 8.15 -1.50 -2.06
CA ILE A 102 7.27 -2.60 -2.46
C ILE A 102 6.14 -2.02 -3.30
N LEU A 103 5.96 -2.60 -4.49
CA LEU A 103 4.91 -2.20 -5.41
C LEU A 103 3.57 -2.75 -4.89
N VAL A 104 2.61 -1.86 -4.73
CA VAL A 104 1.22 -2.23 -4.45
C VAL A 104 0.44 -2.08 -5.74
N ASP A 105 0.14 -3.21 -6.36
CA ASP A 105 -0.78 -3.25 -7.48
C ASP A 105 -2.03 -4.05 -7.10
N HIS A 106 -3.17 -3.35 -7.02
CA HIS A 106 -4.46 -3.97 -7.20
C HIS A 106 -4.78 -3.95 -8.70
N THR A 107 -4.28 -4.92 -9.44
CA THR A 107 -4.88 -5.23 -10.74
C THR A 107 -6.29 -5.72 -10.42
N PRO A 108 -7.38 -5.05 -10.87
CA PRO A 108 -8.71 -5.61 -10.70
C PRO A 108 -8.68 -7.01 -11.31
N SER A 109 -9.08 -8.01 -10.54
CA SER A 109 -9.31 -9.33 -11.13
C SER A 109 -10.37 -9.10 -12.21
N PRO A 110 -10.11 -9.43 -13.48
CA PRO A 110 -11.18 -9.45 -14.45
C PRO A 110 -12.15 -10.54 -13.98
N GLU A 111 -13.43 -10.20 -13.96
CA GLU A 111 -14.55 -11.11 -13.70
C GLU A 111 -14.86 -11.41 -12.23
N LEU A 112 -15.64 -10.52 -11.62
CA LEU A 112 -16.99 -10.95 -11.25
C LEU A 112 -17.95 -10.08 -12.05
N SER A 113 -18.26 -10.57 -13.25
CA SER A 113 -19.42 -10.15 -14.01
C SER A 113 -20.63 -10.30 -13.08
N ASP A 114 -21.25 -9.19 -12.69
CA ASP A 114 -22.60 -9.21 -12.14
C ASP A 114 -23.56 -9.64 -13.27
N GLU A 115 -23.54 -10.92 -13.63
CA GLU A 115 -24.74 -11.64 -14.00
C GLU A 115 -25.29 -12.31 -12.73
N GLU A 116 -26.50 -11.89 -12.38
CA GLU A 116 -27.42 -12.48 -11.40
C GLU A 116 -27.06 -12.35 -9.91
N PHE A 117 -27.73 -11.43 -9.22
CA PHE A 117 -28.76 -11.76 -8.20
C PHE A 117 -29.82 -10.66 -8.09
#